data_AF-A0A087USS1-F1
#
_entry.id   AF-A0A087USS1-F1
#
_cell.length_a   1.000
_cell.length_b   1.000
_cell.length_c   1.000
_cell.angle_alpha   90.00
_cell.angle_beta   90.00
_cell.angle_gamma   90.00
#
_symmetry.space_group_name_H-M   'P 1'
#
loop_
_entity.id
_entity.type
_entity.pdbx_description
1 polymer ?
#
loop_
_entity_poly.entity_id
_entity_poly.type
_entity_poly.pdbx_seq_one_letter_code
_entity_poly.pdbx_strand_id
1 'polypeptide(L)'
;MVAGGGASVIYSDTICELGGASELANYGEYSGAPTEMQTYEYAKTILSLMTHERHQDGKILLIGGGIANFTNVAATFKGIVK
;
A
#
# COMPACT_ATOMS: atom_id res chain seq x y z
N MET A 1 0.98 -0.89 -0.57
CA MET A 1 -0.09 -0.23 0.22
C MET A 1 -1.24 0.09 -0.72
N VAL A 2 -2.19 -0.85 -0.85
CA VAL A 2 -3.20 -0.82 -1.92
C VAL A 2 -4.59 -0.61 -1.33
N ALA A 3 -5.40 0.24 -1.97
CA ALA A 3 -6.79 0.47 -1.60
C ALA A 3 -7.72 -0.57 -2.23
N GLY A 4 -8.47 -1.30 -1.40
CA GLY A 4 -9.46 -2.29 -1.83
C GLY A 4 -8.91 -3.72 -1.96
N GLY A 5 -9.61 -4.69 -1.36
CA GLY A 5 -9.18 -6.10 -1.35
C GLY A 5 -9.05 -6.76 -2.71
N GLY A 6 -9.94 -6.44 -3.68
CA GLY A 6 -9.79 -6.96 -5.05
C GLY A 6 -8.56 -6.38 -5.75
N ALA A 7 -8.31 -5.09 -5.59
CA ALA A 7 -7.14 -4.44 -6.18
C ALA A 7 -5.84 -4.95 -5.55
N SER A 8 -5.78 -5.17 -4.23
CA SER A 8 -4.57 -5.69 -3.59
C SER A 8 -4.15 -7.05 -4.14
N VAL A 9 -5.10 -7.95 -4.44
CA VAL A 9 -4.81 -9.23 -5.09
C VAL A 9 -4.23 -9.02 -6.49
N ILE A 10 -4.88 -8.19 -7.32
CA ILE A 10 -4.40 -7.94 -8.70
C ILE A 10 -3.00 -7.32 -8.74
N TYR A 11 -2.70 -6.39 -7.82
CA TYR A 11 -1.35 -5.84 -7.70
C TYR A 11 -0.32 -6.93 -7.33
N SER A 12 -0.65 -7.80 -6.37
CA SER A 12 0.23 -8.92 -6.00
C SER A 12 0.41 -9.93 -7.12
N ASP A 13 -0.65 -10.31 -7.82
CA ASP A 13 -0.59 -11.20 -8.99
C ASP A 13 0.32 -10.62 -10.06
N THR A 14 0.18 -9.33 -10.37
CA THR A 14 1.01 -8.64 -11.38
C THR A 14 2.49 -8.60 -10.96
N ILE A 15 2.79 -8.32 -9.67
CA ILE A 15 4.17 -8.34 -9.17
C ILE A 15 4.77 -9.73 -9.32
N CYS A 16 4.01 -10.77 -8.98
CA CYS A 16 4.46 -12.16 -9.11
C CYS A 16 4.67 -12.57 -10.57
N GLU A 17 3.75 -12.21 -11.47
CA GLU A 17 3.83 -12.49 -12.91
C GLU A 17 5.07 -11.85 -13.56
N LEU A 18 5.43 -10.64 -13.11
CA LEU A 18 6.61 -9.93 -13.57
C LEU A 18 7.91 -10.39 -12.88
N GLY A 19 7.88 -11.50 -12.12
CA GLY A 19 9.06 -12.10 -11.49
C GLY A 19 9.47 -11.50 -10.16
N GLY A 20 8.66 -10.61 -9.57
CA GLY A 20 8.95 -9.95 -8.29
C GLY A 20 8.52 -10.74 -7.06
N ALA A 21 8.10 -12.00 -7.20
CA ALA A 21 7.51 -12.79 -6.12
C ALA A 21 8.45 -12.93 -4.90
N SER A 22 9.75 -13.13 -5.11
CA SER A 22 10.73 -13.25 -4.01
C SER A 22 11.01 -11.93 -3.29
N GLU A 23 10.73 -10.79 -3.94
CA GLU A 23 10.94 -9.44 -3.41
C GLU A 23 9.65 -8.81 -2.88
N LEU A 24 8.51 -9.52 -2.95
CA LEU A 24 7.24 -9.03 -2.44
C LEU A 24 7.22 -9.06 -0.90
N ALA A 25 7.50 -7.91 -0.29
CA ALA A 25 7.66 -7.80 1.17
C ALA A 25 6.35 -8.00 1.95
N ASN A 26 5.19 -7.63 1.40
CA ASN A 26 3.92 -7.74 2.11
C ASN A 26 2.72 -7.83 1.18
N TYR A 27 1.65 -8.47 1.69
CA TYR A 27 0.30 -8.42 1.14
C TYR A 27 -0.63 -7.79 2.18
N GLY A 28 -1.48 -6.87 1.74
CA GLY A 28 -2.44 -6.19 2.61
C GLY A 28 -3.17 -5.07 1.88
N GLU A 29 -4.25 -4.62 2.50
CA GLU A 29 -5.13 -3.60 1.94
C GLU A 29 -5.64 -2.63 3.01
N TYR A 30 -6.13 -1.48 2.54
CA TYR A 30 -7.05 -0.64 3.30
C TYR A 30 -8.29 -0.36 2.46
N SER A 31 -9.48 -0.44 3.06
CA SER A 31 -10.75 -0.26 2.35
C SER A 31 -11.86 0.16 3.31
N GLY A 32 -13.08 0.34 2.80
CA GLY A 32 -14.23 0.73 3.64
C GLY A 32 -14.24 2.20 4.07
N ALA A 33 -13.61 3.08 3.28
CA ALA A 33 -13.49 4.52 3.55
C ALA A 33 -12.88 4.85 4.93
N PRO A 34 -11.62 4.46 5.18
CA PRO A 34 -10.95 4.82 6.42
C PRO A 34 -10.75 6.33 6.53
N THR A 35 -10.64 6.79 7.77
CA THR A 35 -10.33 8.18 8.09
C THR A 35 -8.86 8.53 7.76
N GLU A 36 -8.55 9.83 7.70
CA GLU A 36 -7.18 10.33 7.56
C GLU A 36 -6.24 9.72 8.62
N MET A 37 -6.65 9.71 9.89
CA MET A 37 -5.85 9.20 11.01
C MET A 37 -5.61 7.69 10.92
N GLN A 38 -6.62 6.91 10.56
CA GLN A 38 -6.45 5.46 10.33
C GLN A 38 -5.48 5.19 9.19
N THR A 39 -5.55 5.99 8.12
CA THR A 39 -4.67 5.84 6.96
C THR A 39 -3.22 6.24 7.32
N TYR A 40 -3.04 7.27 8.14
CA TYR A 40 -1.72 7.64 8.67
C TYR A 40 -1.10 6.52 9.50
N GLU A 41 -1.81 5.95 10.48
CA GLU A 41 -1.23 4.89 11.33
C GLU A 41 -0.88 3.65 10.51
N TYR A 42 -1.70 3.33 9.50
CA TYR A 42 -1.40 2.27 8.55
C TYR A 42 -0.14 2.57 7.73
N ALA A 43 -0.06 3.75 7.11
CA ALA A 43 1.08 4.18 6.29
C ALA A 43 2.37 4.23 7.11
N LYS A 44 2.34 4.83 8.30
CA LYS A 44 3.46 4.90 9.24
C LYS A 44 3.99 3.51 9.60
N THR A 45 3.11 2.53 9.80
CA THR A 45 3.52 1.16 10.11
C THR A 45 4.29 0.53 8.94
N ILE A 46 3.78 0.67 7.70
CA ILE A 46 4.46 0.18 6.50
C ILE A 46 5.81 0.88 6.29
N LEU A 47 5.86 2.21 6.44
CA LEU A 47 7.09 3.00 6.31
C LEU A 47 8.13 2.60 7.36
N SER A 48 7.71 2.38 8.61
CA SER A 48 8.57 1.85 9.66
C SER A 48 9.16 0.51 9.24
N LEU A 49 8.32 -0.47 8.86
CA LEU A 49 8.77 -1.80 8.43
C LEU A 49 9.78 -1.74 7.28
N MET A 50 9.51 -0.99 6.22
CA MET A 50 10.39 -0.95 5.06
C MET A 50 11.72 -0.21 5.30
N THR A 51 11.84 0.58 6.36
CA THR A 51 13.05 1.36 6.69
C THR A 51 13.94 0.74 7.77
N HIS A 52 13.63 -0.47 8.27
CA HIS A 52 14.47 -1.16 9.27
C HIS A 52 15.89 -1.48 8.75
N GLU A 53 16.02 -1.86 7.49
CA GLU A 53 17.31 -2.20 6.86
C GLU A 53 17.37 -1.68 5.42
N ARG A 54 18.57 -1.41 4.92
CA ARG A 54 18.78 -0.98 3.52
C ARG A 54 18.91 -2.18 2.61
N HIS A 55 18.29 -2.10 1.43
CA HIS A 55 18.51 -3.02 0.33
C HIS A 55 19.48 -2.39 -0.68
N GLN A 56 20.37 -3.18 -1.28
CA GLN A 56 21.45 -2.68 -2.16
C GLN A 56 20.90 -1.93 -3.38
N ASP A 57 19.77 -2.39 -3.93
CA ASP A 57 19.10 -1.82 -5.11
C ASP A 57 18.04 -0.76 -4.75
N GLY A 58 17.96 -0.38 -3.47
CA GLY A 58 16.84 0.40 -2.95
C GLY A 58 15.58 -0.45 -2.75
N LYS A 59 14.47 0.21 -2.39
CA LYS A 59 13.16 -0.40 -2.15
C LYS A 59 12.07 0.41 -2.84
N ILE A 60 10.99 -0.26 -3.23
CA ILE A 60 9.85 0.36 -3.93
C ILE A 60 8.61 0.28 -3.04
N LEU A 61 7.85 1.37 -2.95
CA LEU A 61 6.54 1.41 -2.33
C LEU A 61 5.47 1.66 -3.38
N LEU A 62 4.64 0.66 -3.65
CA LEU A 62 3.49 0.79 -4.53
C LEU A 62 2.28 1.29 -3.73
N ILE A 63 1.83 2.50 -4.03
CA ILE A 63 0.60 3.11 -3.52
C ILE A 63 -0.41 3.14 -4.66
N GLY A 64 -1.39 2.25 -4.60
CA GLY A 64 -2.33 2.02 -5.70
C GLY A 64 -3.72 1.64 -5.21
N GLY A 65 -4.60 1.29 -6.13
CA GLY A 65 -5.97 0.88 -5.83
C GLY A 65 -6.87 0.96 -7.06
N GLY A 66 -8.05 0.36 -6.95
CA GLY A 66 -9.11 0.56 -7.94
C GLY A 66 -9.77 1.94 -7.82
N ILE A 67 -10.64 2.29 -8.78
CA ILE A 67 -11.48 3.49 -8.67
C ILE A 67 -12.45 3.29 -7.51
N ALA A 68 -12.34 4.12 -6.48
CA ALA A 68 -13.15 3.99 -5.27
C ALA A 68 -14.60 4.43 -5.50
N ASN A 69 -15.56 3.64 -4.98
CA ASN A 69 -16.98 3.98 -5.05
C ASN A 69 -17.37 5.09 -4.03
N PHE A 70 -16.80 5.05 -2.82
CA PHE A 70 -17.22 5.92 -1.71
C PHE A 70 -16.07 6.36 -0.79
N THR A 71 -14.83 5.89 -1.02
CA THR A 71 -13.68 6.32 -0.21
C THR A 71 -13.27 7.74 -0.60
N ASN A 72 -13.05 8.60 0.39
CA ASN A 72 -12.51 9.94 0.17
C ASN A 72 -11.00 9.86 -0.09
N VAL A 73 -10.61 9.91 -1.37
CA VAL A 73 -9.22 9.81 -1.82
C VAL A 73 -8.37 10.95 -1.24
N ALA A 74 -8.91 12.17 -1.14
CA ALA A 74 -8.18 13.30 -0.59
C ALA A 74 -7.85 13.11 0.91
N ALA A 75 -8.81 12.62 1.70
CA ALA A 75 -8.61 12.38 3.13
C ALA A 75 -7.60 11.24 3.39
N THR A 76 -7.72 10.14 2.64
CA THR A 76 -6.79 9.01 2.77
C THR A 76 -5.38 9.39 2.36
N PHE A 77 -5.19 10.08 1.22
CA PHE A 77 -3.86 10.52 0.79
C PHE A 77 -3.26 11.59 1.70
N LYS A 78 -4.05 12.47 2.32
CA LYS A 78 -3.54 13.36 3.39
C LYS A 78 -2.93 12.57 4.55
N GLY A 79 -3.56 11.46 4.94
CA GLY A 79 -3.04 10.58 5.98
C GLY A 79 -1.72 9.91 5.57
N ILE A 80 -1.59 9.50 4.31
CA ILE A 80 -0.35 8.90 3.78
C ILE A 80 0.80 9.91 3.69
N VAL A 81 0.51 11.17 3.36
CA VAL A 81 1.51 12.23 3.17
C VAL A 81 2.09 12.75 4.49
N LYS A 82 1.32 12.69 5.57
CA LYS A 82 1.67 13.21 6.89
C LYS A 82 2.75 12.38 7.58
#